data_AF-A0A087UWH2-F1
#
_entry.id   AF-A0A087UWH2-F1
#
_cell.length_a   1.000
_cell.length_b   1.000
_cell.length_c   1.000
_cell.angle_alpha   90.00
_cell.angle_beta   90.00
_cell.angle_gamma   90.00
#
_symmetry.space_group_name_H-M   'P 1'
#
loop_
_entity.id
_entity.type
_entity.pdbx_description
1 polymer ?
#
loop_
_entity_poly.entity_id
_entity_poly.type
_entity_poly.pdbx_seq_one_letter_code
_entity_poly.pdbx_strand_id
1 'polypeptide(L)'
;MNTLTVLVLASAVVAVCFADENETDRKTMFIRFYKCISCGYETETYQAYVECAKHKPQRSLDIIQKCVEMYFPPTTTESELTTQVCENPEIAGKVYECMVEEKEKIQITEEEKESMKKFMSCAKDIYKAHCKE
;
A
#
# COMPACT_ATOMS: atom_id res chain seq x y z
N MET A 1 4.07 -30.52 -35.97
CA MET A 1 3.64 -29.11 -35.94
C MET A 1 2.76 -28.90 -34.73
N ASN A 2 3.06 -27.84 -33.99
CA ASN A 2 2.31 -27.21 -32.89
C ASN A 2 2.24 -27.92 -31.54
N THR A 3 3.27 -27.66 -30.74
CA THR A 3 3.18 -27.00 -29.42
C THR A 3 1.76 -26.74 -28.90
N LEU A 4 1.38 -27.43 -27.82
CA LEU A 4 0.44 -26.91 -26.82
C LEU A 4 1.03 -27.17 -25.44
N THR A 5 1.99 -26.30 -25.16
CA THR A 5 2.71 -26.06 -23.93
C THR A 5 1.73 -25.64 -22.84
N VAL A 6 1.76 -26.35 -21.71
CA VAL A 6 1.62 -25.79 -20.35
C VAL A 6 0.28 -25.10 -20.06
N LEU A 7 -0.71 -25.90 -19.66
CA LEU A 7 -1.80 -25.45 -18.78
C LEU A 7 -1.41 -25.79 -17.34
N VAL A 8 -0.35 -25.13 -16.85
CA VAL A 8 -0.06 -25.08 -15.42
C VAL A 8 -1.04 -24.08 -14.84
N LEU A 9 -2.12 -24.62 -14.28
CA LEU A 9 -2.99 -23.96 -13.31
C LEU A 9 -2.12 -23.52 -12.12
N ALA A 10 -1.54 -22.32 -12.22
CA ALA A 10 -0.96 -21.59 -11.09
C ALA A 10 -1.87 -20.42 -10.73
N SER A 11 -3.14 -20.70 -10.44
CA SER A 11 -4.03 -19.79 -9.73
C SER A 11 -3.80 -19.94 -8.22
N ALA A 12 -2.62 -19.57 -7.77
CA ALA A 12 -2.28 -19.40 -6.36
C ALA A 12 -1.41 -18.17 -6.22
N VAL A 13 -2.01 -17.00 -6.45
CA VAL A 13 -1.42 -15.72 -6.06
C VAL A 13 -2.42 -14.93 -5.25
N VAL A 14 -2.86 -15.58 -4.20
CA VAL A 14 -3.38 -14.95 -2.99
C VAL A 14 -2.35 -15.32 -1.92
N ALA A 15 -2.14 -14.48 -0.91
CA ALA A 15 -1.35 -14.79 0.30
C ALA A 15 0.18 -14.66 0.23
N VAL A 16 0.73 -13.44 0.27
CA VAL A 16 1.98 -13.17 1.01
C VAL A 16 1.95 -11.68 1.40
N CYS A 17 1.28 -11.23 2.46
CA CYS A 17 1.74 -11.29 3.86
C CYS A 17 0.61 -11.01 4.91
N PHE A 18 -0.67 -11.02 4.52
CA PHE A 18 -1.83 -10.84 5.44
C PHE A 18 -2.94 -11.87 5.18
N ALA A 19 -2.57 -13.08 4.78
CA ALA A 19 -3.51 -14.11 4.31
C ALA A 19 -4.60 -14.47 5.33
N ASP A 20 -4.34 -14.27 6.63
CA ASP A 20 -5.21 -14.70 7.73
C ASP A 20 -6.12 -13.59 8.30
N GLU A 21 -5.99 -12.34 7.85
CA GLU A 21 -6.83 -11.24 8.32
C GLU A 21 -7.93 -10.92 7.30
N ASN A 22 -9.16 -10.73 7.79
CA ASN A 22 -10.27 -10.31 6.95
C ASN A 22 -10.02 -8.89 6.39
N GLU A 23 -10.77 -8.51 5.35
CA GLU A 23 -10.58 -7.24 4.66
C GLU A 23 -10.75 -6.01 5.58
N THR A 24 -11.66 -6.10 6.56
CA THR A 24 -11.89 -5.05 7.56
C THR A 24 -10.68 -4.83 8.46
N ASP A 25 -10.01 -5.91 8.87
CA ASP A 25 -8.80 -5.84 9.70
C ASP A 25 -7.65 -5.20 8.90
N ARG A 26 -7.50 -5.57 7.63
CA ARG A 26 -6.48 -4.97 6.73
C ARG A 26 -6.70 -3.48 6.52
N LYS A 27 -7.95 -3.04 6.29
CA LYS A 27 -8.28 -1.61 6.17
C LYS A 27 -7.96 -0.87 7.47
N THR A 28 -8.32 -1.43 8.61
CA THR A 28 -8.05 -0.83 9.93
C THR A 28 -6.56 -0.68 10.19
N MET A 29 -5.77 -1.72 9.89
CA MET A 29 -4.31 -1.67 9.97
C MET A 29 -3.72 -0.61 9.04
N PHE A 30 -4.20 -0.53 7.81
CA PHE A 30 -3.77 0.48 6.84
C PHE A 30 -4.01 1.90 7.39
N ILE A 31 -5.22 2.18 7.87
CA ILE A 31 -5.59 3.48 8.45
C ILE A 31 -4.67 3.83 9.62
N ARG A 32 -4.45 2.90 10.56
CA ARG A 32 -3.57 3.14 11.72
C ARG A 32 -2.14 3.41 11.33
N PHE A 33 -1.59 2.61 10.40
CA PHE A 33 -0.22 2.79 9.93
C PHE A 33 -0.05 4.13 9.22
N TYR A 34 -0.96 4.48 8.31
CA TYR A 34 -0.90 5.76 7.60
C TYR A 34 -1.11 6.96 8.52
N LYS A 35 -1.98 6.86 9.54
CA LYS A 35 -2.08 7.87 10.59
C LYS A 35 -0.74 8.06 11.31
N CYS A 36 -0.12 6.98 11.78
CA CYS A 36 1.14 7.04 12.51
C CYS A 36 2.24 7.74 11.70
N ILE A 37 2.48 7.31 10.46
CA ILE A 37 3.54 7.92 9.62
C ILE A 37 3.21 9.37 9.26
N SER A 38 1.93 9.70 9.04
CA SER A 38 1.50 11.05 8.70
C SER A 38 1.58 12.01 9.88
N CYS A 39 1.23 11.57 11.09
CA CYS A 39 1.40 12.36 12.30
C CYS A 39 2.87 12.47 12.73
N GLY A 40 3.70 11.52 12.29
CA GLY A 40 5.16 11.56 12.43
C GLY A 40 5.88 12.25 11.27
N TYR A 41 5.25 13.16 10.53
CA TYR A 41 5.92 13.89 9.44
C TYR A 41 7.21 14.55 9.95
N GLU A 42 8.28 14.50 9.15
CA GLU A 42 9.65 14.93 9.51
C GLU A 42 10.37 14.12 10.60
N THR A 43 9.74 13.08 11.17
CA THR A 43 10.40 12.18 12.13
C THR A 43 11.11 11.01 11.44
N GLU A 44 11.94 10.28 12.20
CA GLU A 44 12.58 9.03 11.76
C GLU A 44 11.55 8.01 11.23
N THR A 45 10.35 7.98 11.80
CA THR A 45 9.25 7.10 11.34
C THR A 45 8.85 7.39 9.90
N TYR A 46 8.75 8.68 9.54
CA TYR A 46 8.40 9.08 8.18
C TYR A 46 9.54 8.82 7.21
N GLN A 47 10.77 9.14 7.60
CA GLN A 47 11.96 8.89 6.78
C GLN A 47 12.14 7.39 6.50
N ALA A 48 11.97 6.54 7.50
CA ALA A 48 12.00 5.09 7.32
C ALA A 48 10.91 4.62 6.34
N TYR A 49 9.70 5.20 6.42
CA TYR A 49 8.62 4.89 5.49
C TYR A 49 8.97 5.28 4.05
N VAL A 50 9.54 6.47 3.84
CA VAL A 50 9.98 6.93 2.52
C VAL A 50 11.00 5.96 1.91
N GLU A 51 11.93 5.44 2.70
CA GLU A 51 12.87 4.41 2.24
C GLU A 51 12.15 3.10 1.87
N CYS A 52 11.22 2.62 2.70
CA CYS A 52 10.42 1.44 2.35
C CYS A 52 9.61 1.64 1.07
N ALA A 53 9.07 2.84 0.85
CA ALA A 53 8.23 3.16 -0.31
C ALA A 53 8.97 3.00 -1.65
N LYS A 54 10.31 3.10 -1.66
CA LYS A 54 11.13 2.84 -2.86
C LYS A 54 11.04 1.41 -3.37
N HIS A 55 10.57 0.47 -2.56
CA HIS A 55 10.32 -0.92 -2.99
C HIS A 55 9.00 -1.11 -3.72
N LYS A 56 8.11 -0.11 -3.75
CA LYS A 56 6.84 -0.22 -4.47
C LYS A 56 7.11 -0.24 -5.98
N PRO A 57 6.49 -1.15 -6.75
CA PRO A 57 6.56 -1.11 -8.20
C PRO A 57 5.89 0.18 -8.71
N GLN A 58 6.39 0.73 -9.81
CA GLN A 58 5.88 1.98 -10.39
C GLN A 58 4.36 1.96 -10.58
N ARG A 59 3.82 0.85 -11.08
CA ARG A 59 2.37 0.67 -11.25
C ARG A 59 1.57 0.85 -9.97
N SER A 60 2.12 0.42 -8.82
CA SER A 60 1.47 0.64 -7.54
C SER A 60 1.50 2.12 -7.14
N LEU A 61 2.56 2.84 -7.47
CA LEU A 61 2.65 4.29 -7.24
C LEU A 61 1.62 5.02 -8.10
N ASP A 62 1.46 4.62 -9.36
CA ASP A 62 0.48 5.20 -10.28
C ASP A 62 -0.96 5.00 -9.77
N ILE A 63 -1.29 3.80 -9.27
CA ILE A 63 -2.60 3.52 -8.66
C ILE A 63 -2.80 4.35 -7.39
N ILE A 64 -1.79 4.43 -6.51
CA ILE A 64 -1.86 5.24 -5.30
C ILE A 64 -2.12 6.70 -5.66
N GLN A 65 -1.39 7.25 -6.64
CA GLN A 65 -1.56 8.63 -7.06
C GLN A 65 -2.96 8.87 -7.63
N LYS A 66 -3.44 8.01 -8.53
CA LYS A 66 -4.82 8.07 -9.04
C LYS A 66 -5.85 8.06 -7.89
N CYS A 67 -5.67 7.19 -6.90
CA CYS A 67 -6.57 7.10 -5.76
C CYS A 67 -6.50 8.33 -4.85
N VAL A 68 -5.30 8.89 -4.63
CA VAL A 68 -5.10 10.12 -3.85
C VAL A 68 -5.78 11.31 -4.54
N GLU A 69 -5.62 11.46 -5.85
CA GLU A 69 -6.19 12.57 -6.63
C GLU A 69 -7.73 12.59 -6.65
N MET A 70 -8.40 11.47 -6.30
CA MET A 70 -9.86 11.46 -6.12
C MET A 70 -10.33 12.08 -4.80
N TYR A 71 -9.46 12.11 -3.78
CA TYR A 71 -9.79 12.59 -2.44
C TYR A 71 -9.06 13.87 -2.06
N PHE A 72 -8.01 14.22 -2.81
CA PHE A 72 -7.21 15.42 -2.62
C PHE A 72 -7.08 16.20 -3.93
N PRO A 73 -7.13 17.54 -3.89
CA PRO A 73 -6.79 18.36 -5.04
C PRO A 73 -5.43 17.99 -5.64
N PRO A 74 -5.25 18.02 -6.97
CA PRO A 74 -3.94 17.75 -7.60
C PRO A 74 -2.83 18.70 -7.17
N THR A 75 -3.17 19.85 -6.60
CA THR A 75 -2.24 20.85 -6.07
C THR A 75 -1.84 20.61 -4.61
N THR A 76 -2.41 19.60 -3.95
CA THR A 76 -2.10 19.28 -2.56
C THR A 76 -0.65 18.80 -2.46
N THR A 77 0.12 19.51 -1.65
CA THR A 77 1.51 19.16 -1.35
C THR A 77 1.59 17.94 -0.44
N GLU A 78 2.76 17.30 -0.39
CA GLU A 78 3.01 16.16 0.51
C GLU A 78 2.75 16.52 1.98
N SER A 79 3.19 17.69 2.42
CA SER A 79 2.98 18.18 3.80
C SER A 79 1.49 18.42 4.11
N GLU A 80 0.73 18.98 3.16
CA GLU A 80 -0.72 19.15 3.32
C GLU A 80 -1.46 17.82 3.33
N LEU A 81 -1.01 16.86 2.51
CA LEU A 81 -1.58 15.51 2.48
C LEU A 81 -1.31 14.79 3.80
N THR A 82 -0.08 14.80 4.31
CA THR A 82 0.26 14.15 5.59
C THR A 82 -0.48 14.80 6.75
N THR A 83 -0.60 16.13 6.77
CA THR A 83 -1.40 16.85 7.77
C THR A 83 -2.86 16.39 7.76
N GLN A 84 -3.50 16.38 6.59
CA GLN A 84 -4.90 15.97 6.47
C GLN A 84 -5.14 14.49 6.85
N VAL A 85 -4.21 13.59 6.49
CA VAL A 85 -4.30 12.18 6.89
C VAL A 85 -4.11 12.01 8.39
N CYS A 86 -3.24 12.80 9.02
CA CYS A 86 -3.07 12.77 10.47
C CYS A 86 -4.34 13.22 11.20
N GLU A 87 -4.95 14.32 10.76
CA GLU A 87 -6.16 14.90 11.36
C GLU A 87 -7.41 14.05 11.09
N ASN A 88 -7.52 13.47 9.89
CA ASN A 88 -8.65 12.66 9.45
C ASN A 88 -8.20 11.34 8.81
N PRO A 89 -7.81 10.34 9.62
CA PRO A 89 -7.23 9.09 9.12
C PRO A 89 -8.22 8.24 8.30
N GLU A 90 -9.52 8.47 8.41
CA GLU A 90 -10.54 7.81 7.58
C GLU A 90 -10.37 8.10 6.08
N ILE A 91 -9.73 9.22 5.71
CA ILE A 91 -9.43 9.50 4.30
C ILE A 91 -8.46 8.47 3.71
N ALA A 92 -7.52 7.96 4.51
CA ALA A 92 -6.64 6.87 4.11
C ALA A 92 -7.45 5.57 3.87
N GLY A 93 -8.53 5.37 4.63
CA GLY A 93 -9.47 4.26 4.41
C GLY A 93 -10.16 4.33 3.04
N LYS A 94 -10.52 5.52 2.57
CA LYS A 94 -11.13 5.71 1.24
C LYS A 94 -10.12 5.51 0.11
N VAL A 95 -8.88 5.96 0.31
CA VAL A 95 -7.76 5.67 -0.61
C VAL A 95 -7.52 4.17 -0.71
N TYR A 96 -7.55 3.45 0.42
CA TYR A 96 -7.40 2.00 0.45
C TYR A 96 -8.49 1.29 -0.37
N GLU A 97 -9.75 1.66 -0.19
CA GLU A 97 -10.88 1.08 -0.94
C GLU A 97 -10.69 1.26 -2.45
N CYS A 98 -10.29 2.46 -2.89
CA CYS A 98 -9.94 2.69 -4.30
C CYS A 98 -8.80 1.77 -4.77
N MET A 99 -7.74 1.64 -3.98
CA MET A 99 -6.59 0.80 -4.36
C MET A 99 -6.97 -0.67 -4.50
N VAL A 100 -7.86 -1.18 -3.65
CA VAL A 100 -8.41 -2.53 -3.75
C VAL A 100 -9.18 -2.69 -5.06
N GLU A 101 -10.10 -1.77 -5.35
CA GLU A 101 -10.90 -1.79 -6.57
C GLU A 101 -10.04 -1.72 -7.84
N GLU A 102 -9.01 -0.86 -7.87
CA GLU A 102 -8.10 -0.73 -9.00
C GLU A 102 -7.20 -1.96 -9.17
N LYS A 103 -6.79 -2.60 -8.08
CA LYS A 103 -5.98 -3.81 -8.11
C LYS A 103 -6.75 -5.01 -8.68
N GLU A 104 -8.04 -5.12 -8.43
CA GLU A 104 -8.89 -6.18 -9.00
C GLU A 104 -8.97 -6.11 -10.53
N LYS A 105 -8.75 -4.92 -11.10
CA LYS A 105 -8.82 -4.69 -12.56
C LYS A 105 -7.53 -5.09 -13.28
N ILE A 106 -6.45 -5.43 -12.57
CA ILE A 106 -5.10 -5.55 -13.16
C ILE A 106 -4.39 -6.84 -12.70
N GLN A 107 -3.75 -7.52 -13.65
CA GLN A 107 -2.89 -8.66 -13.35
C GLN A 107 -1.48 -8.19 -12.97
N ILE A 108 -1.08 -8.45 -11.72
CA ILE A 108 0.27 -8.16 -11.21
C ILE A 108 1.30 -9.22 -11.64
N THR A 109 2.49 -8.78 -12.04
CA THR A 109 3.60 -9.68 -12.41
C THR A 109 4.25 -10.31 -11.18
N GLU A 110 5.05 -11.37 -11.37
CA GLU A 110 5.83 -11.96 -10.26
C GLU A 110 6.85 -10.99 -9.66
N GLU A 111 7.51 -10.20 -10.50
CA GLU A 111 8.45 -9.17 -10.06
C GLU A 111 7.77 -8.08 -9.21
N GLU A 112 6.57 -7.65 -9.62
CA GLU A 112 5.77 -6.70 -8.85
C GLU A 112 5.36 -7.29 -7.50
N LYS A 113 5.03 -8.58 -7.43
CA LYS A 113 4.71 -9.27 -6.17
C LYS A 113 5.91 -9.33 -5.25
N GLU A 114 7.09 -9.66 -5.76
CA GLU A 114 8.32 -9.70 -4.96
C GLU A 114 8.67 -8.31 -4.41
N SER A 115 8.56 -7.28 -5.24
CA SER A 115 8.77 -5.89 -4.86
C SER A 115 7.78 -5.46 -3.77
N MET A 116 6.51 -5.81 -3.93
CA MET A 116 5.49 -5.58 -2.90
C MET A 116 5.77 -6.34 -1.60
N LYS A 117 6.26 -7.58 -1.64
CA LYS A 117 6.67 -8.32 -0.42
C LYS A 117 7.79 -7.59 0.33
N LYS A 118 8.78 -7.03 -0.39
CA LYS A 118 9.86 -6.23 0.22
C LYS A 118 9.31 -4.99 0.90
N PHE A 119 8.44 -4.24 0.21
CA PHE A 119 7.75 -3.09 0.80
C PHE A 119 6.98 -3.49 2.06
N MET A 120 6.16 -4.55 2.00
CA MET A 120 5.33 -5.00 3.13
C MET A 120 6.17 -5.44 4.34
N SER A 121 7.29 -6.15 4.10
CA SER A 121 8.20 -6.53 5.19
C SER A 121 8.80 -5.29 5.85
N CYS A 122 9.31 -4.36 5.05
CA CYS A 122 9.90 -3.11 5.53
C CYS A 122 8.89 -2.26 6.33
N ALA A 123 7.67 -2.08 5.81
CA ALA A 123 6.60 -1.33 6.46
C ALA A 123 6.14 -1.99 7.77
N LYS A 124 6.14 -3.33 7.83
CA LYS A 124 5.81 -4.09 9.06
C LYS A 124 6.83 -3.83 10.17
N ASP A 125 8.10 -3.69 9.83
CA ASP A 125 9.14 -3.39 10.81
C ASP A 125 9.02 -1.96 11.35
N ILE A 126 8.69 -1.00 10.49
CA ILE A 126 8.33 0.37 10.94
C ILE A 126 7.13 0.33 11.88
N TYR A 127 6.06 -0.36 11.49
CA TYR A 127 4.84 -0.43 12.29
C TYR A 127 5.12 -0.96 13.70
N LYS A 128 5.93 -2.02 13.81
CA LYS A 128 6.33 -2.60 15.10
C LYS A 128 7.21 -1.66 15.93
N ALA A 129 8.12 -0.94 15.28
CA ALA A 129 9.09 -0.08 15.97
C ALA A 129 8.50 1.25 16.43
N HIS A 130 7.59 1.83 15.64
CA HIS A 130 7.19 3.23 15.79
C HIS A 130 5.67 3.46 15.94
N CYS A 131 4.83 2.51 15.54
CA CYS A 131 3.38 2.73 15.40
C CYS A 131 2.51 1.79 16.25
N LYS A 132 3.14 1.04 17.16
CA LYS A 132 2.47 0.04 17.98
C LYS A 132 1.86 0.71 19.22
N GLU A 133 0.67 1.26 19.06
CA GLU A 133 -0.22 1.68 20.15
C GLU A 133 -1.53 0.85 20.13
#